data_AF-A0AAW7PVA4-F1
#
_entry.id   AF-A0AAW7PVA4-F1
#
_cell.length_a   1.000
_cell.length_b   1.000
_cell.length_c   1.000
_cell.angle_alpha   90.00
_cell.angle_beta   90.00
_cell.angle_gamma   90.00
#
_symmetry.space_group_name_H-M   'P 1'
#
loop_
_entity.id
_entity.type
_entity.pdbx_description
1 polymer ?
#
loop_
_entity_poly.entity_id
_entity_poly.type
_entity_poly.pdbx_seq_one_letter_code
_entity_poly.pdbx_strand_id
1 'polypeptide(L)'
;MAKRTSREKSFKRMIETPLGSRVHLPHFGSKIHELIDKTMNQKWVLLFQKYLYECFFDENWEPWDDRLIPDGVTITSYDEKEAAITCEIKFQDGTVLSYSLGSEK
;
A
#
# COMPACT_ATOMS: atom_id res chain seq x y z
N MET A 1 11.06 1.51 26.23
CA MET A 1 10.95 2.69 25.34
C MET A 1 10.69 2.18 23.93
N ALA A 2 9.49 2.41 23.39
CA ALA A 2 9.14 1.96 22.05
C ALA A 2 10.02 2.71 21.03
N LYS A 3 10.90 1.99 20.32
CA LYS A 3 11.65 2.55 19.19
C LYS A 3 10.61 3.12 18.22
N ARG A 4 10.58 4.44 18.05
CA ARG A 4 9.82 5.10 16.97
C ARG A 4 10.29 4.44 15.68
N THR A 5 9.41 3.64 15.09
CA THR A 5 9.68 3.03 13.79
C THR A 5 9.77 4.17 12.79
N SER A 6 10.81 4.21 11.94
CA SER A 6 10.90 5.24 10.88
C SER A 6 9.64 5.19 10.03
N ARG A 7 9.17 6.34 9.53
CA ARG A 7 7.94 6.45 8.72
C ARG A 7 7.93 5.45 7.57
N GLU A 8 9.07 5.31 6.89
CA GLU A 8 9.29 4.36 5.80
C GLU A 8 9.09 2.91 6.22
N LYS A 9 9.52 2.55 7.43
CA LYS A 9 9.36 1.20 7.98
C LYS A 9 7.92 0.94 8.45
N SER A 10 7.20 1.98 8.85
CA SER A 10 5.75 1.91 9.14
C SER A 10 4.96 1.70 7.85
N PHE A 11 5.23 2.54 6.84
CA PHE A 11 4.66 2.46 5.50
C PHE A 11 4.88 1.08 4.87
N LYS A 12 6.14 0.62 4.83
CA LYS A 12 6.49 -0.70 4.29
C LYS A 12 5.73 -1.83 5.01
N ARG A 13 5.58 -1.74 6.32
CA ARG A 13 4.80 -2.72 7.10
C ARG A 13 3.31 -2.71 6.76
N MET A 14 2.69 -1.56 6.53
CA MET A 14 1.26 -1.47 6.18
C MET A 14 0.98 -2.12 4.83
N ILE A 15 1.85 -1.86 3.84
CA ILE A 15 1.69 -2.38 2.49
C ILE A 15 2.03 -3.87 2.40
N GLU A 16 3.14 -4.30 2.98
CA GLU A 16 3.60 -5.70 2.88
C GLU A 16 2.83 -6.68 3.77
N THR A 17 2.16 -6.21 4.83
CA THR A 17 1.38 -7.12 5.68
C THR A 17 0.10 -7.50 4.94
N PRO A 18 -0.17 -8.79 4.69
CA PRO A 18 -1.44 -9.20 4.10
C PRO A 18 -2.57 -9.01 5.12
N LEU A 19 -3.71 -8.49 4.64
CA LEU A 19 -4.90 -8.32 5.46
C LEU A 19 -5.31 -9.65 6.12
N GLY A 20 -5.66 -9.62 7.41
CA GLY A 20 -6.02 -10.82 8.18
C GLY A 20 -4.84 -11.63 8.71
N SER A 21 -3.58 -11.28 8.38
CA SER A 21 -2.40 -12.00 8.87
C SER A 21 -2.16 -11.81 10.37
N ARG A 22 -2.60 -10.68 10.94
CA ARG A 22 -2.41 -10.37 12.36
C ARG A 22 -3.63 -10.76 13.18
N VAL A 23 -3.46 -11.74 14.06
CA VAL A 23 -4.50 -12.23 14.97
C VAL A 23 -5.16 -11.11 15.80
N HIS A 24 -4.35 -10.17 16.30
CA HIS A 24 -4.85 -9.07 17.15
C HIS A 24 -5.31 -7.83 16.36
N LEU A 25 -5.02 -7.75 15.07
CA LEU A 25 -5.37 -6.63 14.19
C LEU A 25 -5.77 -7.18 12.82
N PRO A 26 -6.95 -7.83 12.71
CA PRO A 26 -7.36 -8.53 11.50
C PRO A 26 -7.54 -7.57 10.31
N HIS A 27 -7.90 -6.32 10.57
CA HIS A 27 -8.08 -5.27 9.56
C HIS A 27 -6.78 -4.56 9.17
N PHE A 28 -5.65 -4.90 9.79
CA PHE A 28 -4.37 -4.28 9.45
C PHE A 28 -3.71 -4.98 8.27
N GLY A 29 -3.35 -4.21 7.25
CA GLY A 29 -2.60 -4.68 6.08
C GLY A 29 -3.26 -4.32 4.75
N SER A 30 -2.74 -4.90 3.67
CA SER A 30 -3.24 -4.66 2.32
C SER A 30 -3.83 -5.94 1.69
N LYS A 31 -4.80 -5.72 0.79
CA LYS A 31 -5.36 -6.76 -0.10
C LYS A 31 -4.57 -6.92 -1.40
N ILE A 32 -3.36 -6.35 -1.47
CA ILE A 32 -2.51 -6.40 -2.67
C ILE A 32 -2.17 -7.85 -3.02
N HIS A 33 -2.02 -8.72 -2.02
CA HIS A 33 -1.78 -10.15 -2.23
C HIS A 33 -2.89 -10.86 -3.02
N GLU A 34 -4.14 -10.37 -2.99
CA GLU A 34 -5.24 -10.91 -3.80
C GLU A 34 -5.14 -10.53 -5.28
N LEU A 35 -4.28 -9.58 -5.62
CA LEU A 35 -4.04 -9.12 -6.98
C LEU A 35 -2.86 -9.85 -7.64
N ILE A 36 -2.03 -10.53 -6.85
CA ILE A 36 -0.98 -11.42 -7.33
C ILE A 36 -1.66 -12.55 -8.12
N ASP A 37 -1.08 -12.94 -9.26
CA ASP A 37 -1.61 -13.92 -10.22
C ASP A 37 -2.87 -13.52 -11.02
N LYS A 38 -3.36 -12.27 -10.90
CA LYS A 38 -4.44 -11.75 -11.76
C LYS A 38 -3.86 -11.01 -12.97
N THR A 39 -4.55 -11.09 -14.11
CA THR A 39 -4.19 -10.35 -15.32
C THR A 39 -4.19 -8.85 -15.06
N MET A 40 -3.06 -8.18 -15.33
CA MET A 40 -2.87 -6.73 -15.15
C MET A 40 -3.65 -5.93 -16.19
N ASN A 41 -4.97 -5.83 -16.01
CA ASN A 41 -5.84 -4.96 -16.79
C ASN A 41 -6.01 -3.59 -16.10
N GLN A 42 -6.62 -2.61 -16.77
CA GLN A 42 -6.98 -1.32 -16.15
C GLN A 42 -7.82 -1.50 -14.86
N LYS A 43 -8.67 -2.53 -14.78
CA LYS A 43 -9.40 -2.89 -13.55
C LYS A 43 -8.47 -3.30 -12.42
N TRP A 44 -7.42 -4.06 -12.73
CA TRP A 44 -6.40 -4.47 -11.75
C TRP A 44 -5.71 -3.24 -11.17
N VAL A 45 -5.34 -2.30 -12.04
CA VAL A 45 -4.68 -1.05 -11.69
C VAL A 45 -5.53 -0.20 -10.73
N LEU A 46 -6.83 -0.07 -11.01
CA LEU A 46 -7.79 0.62 -10.13
C LEU A 46 -7.96 -0.10 -8.78
N LEU A 47 -8.04 -1.44 -8.79
CA LEU A 47 -8.12 -2.22 -7.55
C LEU A 47 -6.84 -2.07 -6.71
N PHE A 48 -5.68 -2.02 -7.36
CA PHE A 48 -4.40 -1.81 -6.69
C PHE A 48 -4.35 -0.45 -6.00
N GLN A 49 -4.73 0.64 -6.70
CA GLN A 49 -4.83 1.96 -6.09
C GLN A 49 -5.79 1.96 -4.90
N LYS A 50 -6.96 1.33 -5.06
CA LYS A 50 -7.94 1.21 -3.99
C LYS A 50 -7.38 0.49 -2.77
N TYR A 51 -6.79 -0.69 -2.94
CA TYR A 51 -6.26 -1.50 -1.84
C TYR A 51 -5.09 -0.84 -1.14
N LEU A 52 -4.27 -0.11 -1.89
CA LEU A 52 -3.15 0.64 -1.34
C LEU A 52 -3.63 1.86 -0.56
N TYR A 53 -4.69 2.53 -1.00
CA TYR A 53 -5.32 3.60 -0.22
C TYR A 53 -5.98 3.07 1.05
N GLU A 54 -6.75 1.98 0.95
CA GLU A 54 -7.46 1.37 2.07
C GLU A 54 -6.51 0.83 3.15
N CYS A 55 -5.28 0.43 2.82
CA CYS A 55 -4.36 -0.15 3.82
C CYS A 55 -3.88 0.84 4.89
N PHE A 56 -4.04 2.15 4.66
CA PHE A 56 -3.68 3.19 5.63
C PHE A 56 -4.76 3.43 6.68
N PHE A 57 -5.97 2.92 6.44
CA PHE A 57 -7.13 3.14 7.30
C PHE A 57 -7.54 1.85 8.02
N ASP A 58 -8.15 2.02 9.18
CA ASP A 58 -8.76 0.94 9.94
C ASP A 58 -10.23 0.71 9.55
N GLU A 59 -10.95 -0.06 10.36
CA GLU A 59 -12.38 -0.34 10.15
C GLU A 59 -13.29 0.91 10.26
N ASN A 60 -12.85 1.93 10.98
CA ASN A 60 -13.59 3.17 11.26
C ASN A 60 -13.17 4.32 10.33
N TRP A 61 -12.33 4.06 9.32
CA TRP A 61 -11.69 5.08 8.49
C TRP A 61 -10.73 5.99 9.24
N GLU A 62 -10.19 5.53 10.36
CA GLU A 62 -9.13 6.23 11.09
C GLU A 62 -7.75 5.77 10.58
N PRO A 63 -6.79 6.70 10.38
CA PRO A 63 -5.47 6.34 9.92
C PRO A 63 -4.70 5.54 10.98
N TRP A 64 -4.00 4.48 10.57
CA TRP A 64 -3.16 3.69 11.48
C TRP A 64 -1.98 4.48 12.07
N ASP A 65 -1.54 5.52 11.35
CA ASP A 65 -0.49 6.45 11.75
C ASP A 65 -0.90 7.85 11.28
N ASP A 66 -1.19 8.76 12.21
CA ASP A 66 -1.61 10.15 11.91
C ASP A 66 -0.63 10.91 11.01
N ARG A 67 0.61 10.42 10.88
CA ARG A 67 1.65 11.02 10.04
C ARG A 67 1.61 10.54 8.58
N LEU A 68 0.85 9.47 8.31
CA LEU A 68 0.80 8.78 7.02
C LEU A 68 -0.64 8.75 6.51
N ILE A 69 -1.26 9.92 6.40
CA ILE A 69 -2.59 10.08 5.81
C ILE A 69 -2.43 10.28 4.30
N PRO A 70 -2.83 9.31 3.45
CA PRO A 70 -2.73 9.44 2.02
C PRO A 70 -3.77 10.45 1.50
N ASP A 71 -3.31 11.38 0.67
CA ASP A 71 -4.15 12.32 -0.09
C ASP A 71 -4.55 11.70 -1.44
N GLY A 72 -3.63 10.94 -2.05
CA GLY A 72 -3.91 10.22 -3.29
C GLY A 72 -2.78 9.28 -3.72
N VAL A 73 -3.13 8.30 -4.54
CA VAL A 73 -2.19 7.34 -5.12
C VAL A 73 -2.12 7.56 -6.63
N THR A 74 -0.96 7.99 -7.11
CA THR A 74 -0.69 8.13 -8.54
C THR A 74 0.10 6.93 -9.02
N ILE A 75 -0.24 6.39 -10.17
CA ILE A 75 0.56 5.34 -10.80
C ILE A 75 1.47 5.99 -11.82
N THR A 76 2.78 5.79 -11.65
CA THR A 76 3.80 6.41 -12.48
C THR A 76 4.17 5.52 -13.66
N SER A 77 4.15 4.19 -13.45
CA SER A 77 4.39 3.21 -14.51
C SER A 77 3.73 1.88 -14.18
N TYR A 78 3.22 1.19 -15.19
CA TYR A 78 2.82 -0.21 -15.09
C TYR A 78 3.29 -0.93 -16.37
N ASP A 79 3.93 -2.08 -16.19
CA ASP A 79 4.38 -2.96 -17.27
C ASP A 79 3.67 -4.31 -17.14
N GLU A 80 2.86 -4.65 -18.14
CA GLU A 80 2.08 -5.88 -18.16
C GLU A 80 2.93 -7.13 -18.41
N LYS A 81 4.12 -6.98 -19.00
CA LYS A 81 4.99 -8.10 -19.38
C LYS A 81 5.89 -8.54 -18.23
N GLU A 82 6.42 -7.59 -17.48
CA GLU A 82 7.25 -7.87 -16.30
C GLU A 82 6.45 -7.93 -15.00
N ALA A 83 5.11 -7.81 -15.09
CA ALA A 83 4.22 -7.74 -13.95
C ALA A 83 4.64 -6.68 -12.91
N ALA A 84 5.18 -5.56 -13.41
CA ALA A 84 5.79 -4.53 -12.60
C ALA A 84 4.90 -3.29 -12.53
N ILE A 85 4.62 -2.79 -11.33
CA ILE A 85 3.91 -1.52 -11.13
C ILE A 85 4.69 -0.63 -10.17
N THR A 86 4.84 0.63 -10.55
CA THR A 86 5.40 1.68 -9.70
C THR A 86 4.34 2.73 -9.45
N CYS A 87 4.09 3.00 -8.18
CA CYS A 87 3.14 4.01 -7.73
C CYS A 87 3.79 4.98 -6.75
N GLU A 88 3.26 6.19 -6.72
CA GLU A 88 3.64 7.26 -5.82
C GLU A 88 2.43 7.65 -4.97
N ILE A 89 2.60 7.57 -3.66
CA ILE A 89 1.59 7.94 -2.68
C ILE A 89 1.94 9.34 -2.20
N LYS A 90 1.03 10.28 -2.42
CA LYS A 90 1.11 11.63 -1.84
C LYS A 90 0.41 11.62 -0.49
N PHE A 91 1.10 12.09 0.53
CA PHE A 91 0.54 12.25 1.88
C PHE A 91 0.18 13.70 2.13
N GLN A 92 -0.76 13.94 3.06
CA GLN A 92 -1.19 15.30 3.43
C GLN A 92 -0.06 16.18 3.98
N ASP A 93 1.00 15.57 4.55
CA ASP A 93 2.22 16.25 5.01
C ASP A 93 3.09 16.78 3.84
N GLY A 94 2.67 16.60 2.58
CA GLY A 94 3.43 16.94 1.37
C GLY A 94 4.54 15.94 1.02
N THR A 95 4.70 14.89 1.82
CA THR A 95 5.62 13.78 1.55
C THR A 95 5.10 12.93 0.40
N VAL A 96 5.99 12.50 -0.50
CA VAL A 96 5.68 11.51 -1.55
C VAL A 96 6.53 10.27 -1.30
N LEU A 97 5.89 9.10 -1.22
CA LEU A 97 6.61 7.82 -1.15
C LEU A 97 6.34 7.02 -2.42
N SER A 98 7.40 6.52 -3.04
CA SER A 98 7.29 5.58 -4.14
C SER A 98 7.28 4.14 -3.63
N TYR A 99 6.40 3.33 -4.21
CA TYR A 99 6.34 1.90 -3.97
C TYR A 99 6.30 1.18 -5.32
N SER A 100 7.21 0.22 -5.49
CA SER A 100 7.27 -0.65 -6.66
C SER A 100 6.99 -2.10 -6.27
N LEU A 101 6.13 -2.75 -7.05
CA LEU A 101 5.83 -4.17 -6.99
C LEU A 101 6.35 -4.81 -8.28
N GLY A 102 7.07 -5.93 -8.21
CA GLY A 102 7.54 -6.68 -9.39
C GLY A 102 9.04 -6.63 -9.68
N SER A 103 9.88 -6.13 -8.76
CA SER A 103 11.35 -6.20 -8.93
C SER A 103 11.94 -7.38 -8.17
N GLU A 104 11.70 -8.60 -8.65
CA GLU A 104 12.57 -9.74 -8.36
C GLU A 104 13.48 -9.97 -9.57
N LYS A 105 14.75 -9.59 -9.42
CA LYS A 105 15.85 -10.25 -10.13
C LYS A 105 16.34 -11.42 -9.31
#